data_AF-A0A970I7D1-F1
#
_entry.id   AF-A0A970I7D1-F1
#
_cell.length_a   1.000
_cell.length_b   1.000
_cell.length_c   1.000
_cell.angle_alpha   90.00
_cell.angle_beta   90.00
_cell.angle_gamma   90.00
#
_symmetry.space_group_name_H-M   'P 1'
#
loop_
_entity.id
_entity.type
_entity.pdbx_description
1 polymer ?
#
loop_
_entity_poly.entity_id
_entity_poly.type
_entity_poly.pdbx_seq_one_letter_code
_entity_poly.pdbx_strand_id
1 'polypeptide(L)'
;MKNLFKISFILVFSIGIAQEDKTFKPVADNPTERVSESGTVTFEKTLYGINFDRSVSGEIKDKITKFLKTNPRGFTSPGTYTVRLVKRNGKLYLKEKEFPEKLIEL
;
A
#
# COMPACT_ATOMS: atom_id res chain seq x y z
N MET A 1 26.84 -27.58 58.58
CA MET A 1 26.01 -26.36 58.43
C MET A 1 26.04 -26.03 56.93
N LYS A 2 25.05 -26.46 56.12
CA LYS A 2 23.81 -25.71 55.78
C LYS A 2 24.17 -24.22 55.56
N ASN A 3 24.29 -23.70 54.33
CA ASN A 3 23.18 -23.49 53.41
C ASN A 3 23.63 -23.43 51.93
N LEU A 4 22.93 -24.19 51.08
CA LEU A 4 22.92 -24.04 49.62
C LEU A 4 22.17 -22.75 49.25
N PHE A 5 22.79 -21.84 48.51
CA PHE A 5 22.07 -20.79 47.78
C PHE A 5 22.02 -21.19 46.30
N LYS A 6 20.93 -21.88 45.91
CA LYS A 6 20.62 -22.14 44.50
C LYS A 6 20.00 -20.88 43.92
N ILE A 7 20.73 -20.16 43.08
CA ILE A 7 20.17 -19.09 42.26
C ILE A 7 19.77 -19.72 40.93
N SER A 8 18.49 -20.05 40.81
CA SER A 8 17.85 -20.40 39.53
C SER A 8 17.74 -19.14 38.69
N PHE A 9 18.54 -19.04 37.63
CA PHE A 9 18.33 -18.05 36.57
C PHE A 9 17.38 -18.66 35.54
N ILE A 10 16.08 -18.49 35.76
CA ILE A 10 15.05 -18.84 34.78
C ILE A 10 15.04 -17.71 33.74
N LEU A 11 15.80 -17.89 32.67
CA LEU A 11 15.72 -17.05 31.48
C LEU A 11 14.47 -17.49 30.70
N VAL A 12 13.35 -16.81 30.97
CA VAL A 12 12.10 -17.02 30.25
C VAL A 12 12.30 -16.53 28.82
N PHE A 13 12.40 -17.47 27.89
CA PHE A 13 12.23 -17.19 26.47
C PHE A 13 10.78 -16.74 26.25
N SER A 14 10.57 -15.42 26.14
CA SER A 14 9.35 -14.90 25.53
C SER A 14 9.44 -15.20 24.03
N ILE A 15 8.99 -16.39 23.64
CA ILE A 15 8.63 -16.67 22.26
C ILE A 15 7.46 -15.74 21.98
N GLY A 16 7.73 -14.63 21.28
CA GLY A 16 6.69 -13.84 20.66
C GLY A 16 5.97 -14.75 19.67
N ILE A 17 4.88 -15.36 20.11
CA ILE A 17 3.90 -15.97 19.23
C ILE A 17 3.44 -14.80 18.35
N ALA A 18 3.90 -14.77 17.10
CA ALA A 18 3.23 -14.00 16.07
C ALA A 18 1.81 -14.55 16.04
N GLN A 19 0.88 -13.81 16.66
CA GLN A 19 -0.54 -14.04 16.46
C GLN A 19 -0.75 -13.96 14.96
N GLU A 20 -1.04 -15.11 14.36
CA GLU A 20 -1.59 -15.20 13.02
C GLU A 20 -2.91 -14.43 13.09
N ASP A 21 -2.87 -13.18 12.61
CA ASP A 21 -3.98 -12.26 12.64
C ASP A 21 -5.12 -12.86 11.83
N LYS A 22 -6.13 -13.39 12.54
CA LYS A 22 -7.30 -14.08 11.98
C LYS A 22 -8.29 -13.11 11.32
N THR A 23 -7.80 -12.09 10.63
CA THR A 23 -8.63 -11.04 10.01
C THR A 23 -8.57 -11.06 8.47
N PHE A 24 -7.83 -11.99 7.86
CA PHE A 24 -7.79 -12.13 6.41
C PHE A 24 -8.32 -13.48 5.95
N LYS A 25 -9.46 -13.50 5.26
CA LYS A 25 -9.81 -14.63 4.40
C LYS A 25 -8.80 -14.66 3.23
N PRO A 26 -8.17 -15.80 2.90
CA PRO A 26 -7.18 -15.87 1.82
C PRO A 26 -7.80 -15.70 0.42
N VAL A 27 -9.13 -15.75 0.29
CA VAL A 27 -9.81 -15.70 -1.01
C VAL A 27 -11.14 -14.94 -0.88
N ALA A 28 -11.44 -14.07 -1.84
CA ALA A 28 -12.70 -13.32 -1.94
C ALA A 28 -13.87 -14.25 -2.31
N ASP A 29 -15.03 -14.04 -1.70
CA ASP A 29 -16.24 -14.86 -1.89
C ASP A 29 -16.92 -14.69 -3.28
N ASN A 30 -16.44 -13.78 -4.15
CA ASN A 30 -16.94 -13.59 -5.53
C ASN A 30 -15.77 -13.42 -6.53
N PRO A 31 -15.56 -14.34 -7.50
CA PRO A 31 -14.34 -14.38 -8.32
C PRO A 31 -14.39 -13.62 -9.66
N THR A 32 -15.34 -12.70 -9.89
CA THR A 32 -15.59 -12.19 -11.26
C THR A 32 -14.93 -10.86 -11.65
N GLU A 33 -14.07 -10.27 -10.82
CA GLU A 33 -13.14 -9.25 -11.30
C GLU A 33 -11.71 -9.69 -11.00
N ARG A 34 -10.96 -10.05 -12.05
CA ARG A 34 -9.50 -10.19 -11.96
C ARG A 34 -8.92 -8.81 -11.69
N VAL A 35 -8.84 -8.47 -10.41
CA VAL A 35 -8.13 -7.29 -9.92
C VAL A 35 -6.65 -7.64 -9.94
N SER A 36 -5.92 -7.28 -11.00
CA SER A 36 -4.46 -7.36 -10.93
C SER A 36 -3.98 -6.12 -10.19
N GLU A 37 -3.46 -6.29 -8.97
CA GLU A 37 -2.73 -5.22 -8.30
C GLU A 37 -1.63 -4.75 -9.24
N SER A 38 -1.75 -3.52 -9.75
CA SER A 38 -0.79 -2.96 -10.71
C SER A 38 0.39 -2.32 -10.01
N GLY A 39 0.42 -2.42 -8.67
CA GLY A 39 1.51 -1.97 -7.82
C GLY A 39 1.23 -0.60 -7.18
N THR A 40 2.30 -0.07 -6.58
CA THR A 40 2.31 1.23 -5.94
C THR A 40 3.23 2.14 -6.74
N VAL A 41 2.81 3.38 -6.97
CA VAL A 41 3.60 4.38 -7.70
C VAL A 41 3.88 5.55 -6.77
N THR A 42 5.15 5.86 -6.62
CA THR A 42 5.62 7.06 -5.93
C THR A 42 6.05 8.11 -6.94
N PHE A 43 5.60 9.34 -6.75
CA PHE A 43 5.98 10.49 -7.56
C PHE A 43 6.17 11.73 -6.69
N GLU A 44 6.96 12.67 -7.15
CA GLU A 44 7.16 13.97 -6.52
C GLU A 44 6.38 15.02 -7.29
N LYS A 45 5.51 15.76 -6.61
CA LYS A 45 4.89 16.96 -7.14
C LYS A 45 5.71 18.16 -6.70
N THR A 46 6.17 18.96 -7.66
CA THR A 46 6.85 20.23 -7.40
C THR A 46 5.93 21.39 -7.77
N LEU A 47 6.40 22.62 -7.59
CA LEU A 47 5.72 23.81 -8.12
C LEU A 47 5.68 23.84 -9.65
N TYR A 48 6.60 23.14 -10.31
CA TYR A 48 6.82 23.21 -11.75
C TYR A 48 6.29 22.00 -12.52
N GLY A 49 5.91 20.92 -11.83
CA GLY A 49 5.43 19.71 -12.49
C GLY A 49 5.44 18.48 -11.59
N ILE A 50 5.48 17.32 -12.24
CA ILE A 50 5.45 16.01 -11.58
C ILE A 50 6.66 15.22 -12.05
N ASN A 51 7.46 14.73 -11.10
CA ASN A 51 8.60 13.86 -11.34
C ASN A 51 8.23 12.42 -10.93
N PHE A 52 8.52 11.48 -11.81
CA PHE A 52 8.32 10.06 -11.56
C PHE A 52 9.67 9.33 -11.53
N ASP A 53 9.72 8.21 -10.81
CA ASP A 53 10.84 7.30 -10.93
C ASP A 53 11.02 6.81 -12.38
N ARG A 54 12.26 6.48 -12.75
CA ARG A 54 12.60 6.00 -14.10
C ARG A 54 11.95 4.65 -14.42
N SER A 55 11.70 3.83 -13.41
CA SER A 55 11.07 2.51 -13.52
C SER A 55 9.58 2.56 -13.86
N VAL A 56 8.90 3.69 -13.62
CA VAL A 56 7.47 3.84 -13.94
C VAL A 56 7.30 3.92 -15.46
N SER A 57 6.37 3.13 -16.01
CA SER A 57 6.10 3.13 -17.45
C SER A 57 5.51 4.46 -17.92
N GLY A 58 5.77 4.82 -19.18
CA GLY A 58 5.25 6.07 -19.78
C GLY A 58 3.73 6.16 -19.70
N GLU A 59 3.01 5.06 -19.98
CA GLU A 59 1.55 5.00 -19.89
C GLU A 59 1.02 5.40 -18.51
N ILE A 60 1.64 4.91 -17.43
CA ILE A 60 1.25 5.21 -16.06
C ILE A 60 1.54 6.69 -15.73
N LYS A 61 2.70 7.20 -16.17
CA LYS A 61 3.07 8.62 -16.00
C LYS A 61 2.02 9.53 -16.64
N ASP A 62 1.61 9.22 -17.87
CA ASP A 62 0.63 10.02 -18.62
C ASP A 62 -0.74 10.02 -17.95
N LYS A 63 -1.19 8.84 -17.52
CA LYS A 63 -2.47 8.66 -16.81
C LYS A 63 -2.51 9.42 -15.49
N ILE A 64 -1.49 9.27 -14.64
CA ILE A 64 -1.41 10.01 -13.37
C ILE A 64 -1.30 11.51 -13.62
N THR A 65 -0.49 11.93 -14.59
CA THR A 65 -0.34 13.36 -14.93
C THR A 65 -1.68 13.96 -15.37
N LYS A 66 -2.42 13.25 -16.22
CA LYS A 66 -3.76 13.69 -16.67
C LYS A 66 -4.74 13.75 -15.50
N PHE A 67 -4.75 12.74 -14.65
CA PHE A 67 -5.59 12.69 -13.45
C PHE A 67 -5.33 13.87 -12.51
N LEU A 68 -4.05 14.18 -12.21
CA LEU A 68 -3.70 15.27 -11.31
C LEU A 68 -4.08 16.65 -11.87
N LYS A 69 -4.12 16.80 -13.20
CA LYS A 69 -4.60 18.01 -13.87
C LYS A 69 -6.12 18.16 -13.78
N THR A 70 -6.88 17.06 -13.88
CA THR A 70 -8.35 17.10 -13.88
C THR A 70 -8.96 17.01 -12.49
N ASN A 71 -8.28 16.37 -11.54
CA ASN A 71 -8.77 16.12 -10.19
C ASN A 71 -7.61 16.24 -9.17
N PRO A 72 -7.22 17.46 -8.78
CA PRO A 72 -6.09 17.68 -7.88
C PRO A 72 -6.40 17.33 -6.42
N ARG A 73 -7.58 16.77 -6.10
CA ARG A 73 -8.01 16.48 -4.72
C ARG A 73 -6.99 15.55 -4.05
N GLY A 74 -6.44 16.00 -2.93
CA GLY A 74 -5.42 15.26 -2.16
C GLY A 74 -3.98 15.46 -2.64
N PHE A 75 -3.76 16.14 -3.78
CA PHE A 75 -2.44 16.32 -4.42
C PHE A 75 -2.16 17.80 -4.73
N THR A 76 -2.65 18.72 -3.90
CA THR A 76 -2.56 20.17 -4.16
C THR A 76 -1.17 20.73 -3.86
N SER A 77 -0.60 20.33 -2.73
CA SER A 77 0.70 20.82 -2.27
C SER A 77 1.87 20.16 -3.02
N PRO A 78 3.04 20.81 -3.08
CA PRO A 78 4.28 20.11 -3.39
C PRO A 78 4.57 19.02 -2.35
N GLY A 79 5.15 17.91 -2.78
CA GLY A 79 5.51 16.80 -1.90
C GLY A 79 5.64 15.48 -2.63
N THR A 80 6.07 14.45 -1.89
CA THR A 80 6.14 13.08 -2.37
C THR A 80 4.83 12.37 -2.08
N TYR A 81 4.23 11.82 -3.12
CA TYR A 81 2.96 11.11 -3.06
C TYR A 81 3.14 9.67 -3.48
N THR A 82 2.45 8.78 -2.78
CA THR A 82 2.44 7.36 -3.09
C THR A 82 1.00 6.94 -3.31
N VAL A 83 0.70 6.42 -4.51
CA VAL A 83 -0.64 6.00 -4.92
C VAL A 83 -0.67 4.52 -5.22
N ARG A 84 -1.75 3.85 -4.80
CA ARG A 84 -1.96 2.44 -5.11
C ARG A 84 -2.77 2.33 -6.39
N LEU A 85 -2.25 1.55 -7.34
CA LEU A 85 -2.87 1.36 -8.65
C LEU A 85 -3.45 -0.04 -8.78
N VAL A 86 -4.62 -0.10 -9.39
CA VAL A 86 -5.38 -1.32 -9.57
C VAL A 86 -5.88 -1.38 -11.00
N LYS A 87 -5.72 -2.52 -11.67
CA LYS A 87 -6.28 -2.74 -12.99
C LYS A 87 -7.52 -3.63 -12.87
N ARG A 88 -8.64 -3.16 -13.42
CA ARG A 88 -9.93 -3.87 -13.50
C ARG A 88 -10.51 -3.69 -14.90
N ASN A 89 -10.93 -4.78 -15.53
CA ASN A 89 -11.55 -4.77 -16.86
C ASN A 89 -10.74 -3.98 -17.91
N GLY A 90 -9.41 -4.09 -17.86
CA GLY A 90 -8.51 -3.39 -18.78
C GLY A 90 -8.26 -1.91 -18.45
N LYS A 91 -9.01 -1.33 -17.50
CA LYS A 91 -8.86 0.06 -17.05
C LYS A 91 -8.00 0.16 -15.79
N LEU A 92 -7.32 1.30 -15.63
CA LEU A 92 -6.46 1.59 -14.49
C LEU A 92 -7.17 2.53 -13.53
N TYR A 93 -7.08 2.22 -12.24
CA TYR A 93 -7.72 2.97 -11.17
C TYR A 93 -6.70 3.32 -10.11
N LEU A 94 -6.85 4.51 -9.53
CA LEU A 94 -6.27 4.88 -8.25
C LEU A 94 -7.18 4.38 -7.13
N LYS A 95 -6.61 3.65 -6.18
CA LYS A 95 -7.32 3.19 -4.99
C LYS A 95 -7.17 4.21 -3.87
N GLU A 96 -8.25 4.92 -3.55
CA GLU A 96 -8.28 5.98 -2.55
C GLU A 96 -8.57 5.41 -1.14
N LYS A 97 -9.41 4.38 -1.06
CA LYS A 97 -9.77 3.75 0.20
C LYS A 97 -9.94 2.24 0.03
N GLU A 98 -9.53 1.49 1.05
CA GLU A 98 -9.70 0.04 1.14
C GLU A 98 -11.13 -0.37 1.50
N PHE A 99 -11.78 0.27 2.50
CA PHE A 99 -13.14 -0.09 2.93
C PHE A 99 -14.01 1.11 3.43
N PRO A 100 -15.24 1.32 2.90
CA PRO A 100 -15.69 0.74 1.64
C PRO A 100 -14.71 1.13 0.53
N GLU A 101 -14.50 0.21 -0.41
CA GLU A 101 -13.53 0.43 -1.47
C GLU A 101 -13.93 1.66 -2.29
N LYS A 102 -12.95 2.55 -2.52
CA LYS A 102 -13.15 3.72 -3.36
C LYS A 102 -12.07 3.77 -4.43
N LEU A 103 -12.50 3.59 -5.67
CA LEU A 103 -11.66 3.61 -6.87
C LEU A 103 -11.95 4.86 -7.70
N ILE A 104 -10.89 5.43 -8.26
CA ILE A 104 -10.98 6.57 -9.18
C ILE A 104 -10.30 6.18 -10.48
N GLU A 105 -11.02 6.25 -11.61
CA GLU A 105 -10.47 5.91 -12.92
C GLU A 105 -9.40 6.93 -13.35
N LEU A 106 -8.29 6.44 -13.94
CA LEU A 106 -7.17 7.24 -14.46
C LEU A 106 -7.18 7.37 -16.00
#